data_AF-A0A838QK59-F1
#
_entry.id   AF-A0A838QK59-F1
#
_cell.length_a   1.000
_cell.length_b   1.000
_cell.length_c   1.000
_cell.angle_alpha   90.00
_cell.angle_beta   90.00
_cell.angle_gamma   90.00
#
_symmetry.space_group_name_H-M   'P 1'
#
loop_
_entity.id
_entity.type
_entity.pdbx_description
1 polymer ?
#
loop_
_entity_poly.entity_id
_entity_poly.type
_entity_poly.pdbx_seq_one_letter_code
_entity_poly.pdbx_strand_id
1 'polypeptide(L)'
;MSFRQTTVSGFPAVALRSADLEVVAVPSLGMKLTNLRRRNGREWLWRSDQIPLAPARPGASYVETADSGGWDECFPTVGPCPVPGAPPDTPPLPDHGELWSAPWSSSVYDHATGTTLAGTAKGSVWPYEFHREITLDKDEPVARFRYRLRHTGDTPFPWIWSSHPLLNVQPGSTLALPGITQVRVDAVHGRQDIEPGDVVSWPGTFGEDPDGFTFPEEGGWAAKLFGDIVPQGCMTLTDPRRGERLEFVVRPEEVTQVGLWINCRGWAPAGRTPYYNLALEPCIGAPDRLDLAVTQWQTAQTLHPGEERVWSVELRLSEQ
;
A
#
# COMPACT_ATOMS: atom_id res chain seq x y z
N MET A 1 -14.55 9.01 -23.23
CA MET A 1 -13.24 9.54 -22.80
C MET A 1 -12.71 8.60 -21.74
N SER A 2 -11.52 8.09 -21.98
CA SER A 2 -10.80 7.13 -21.14
C SER A 2 -10.08 7.78 -19.96
N PHE A 3 -9.86 9.10 -20.00
CA PHE A 3 -9.48 9.87 -18.83
C PHE A 3 -10.07 11.29 -18.88
N ARG A 4 -10.04 11.97 -17.74
CA ARG A 4 -10.38 13.40 -17.63
C ARG A 4 -9.66 14.05 -16.46
N GLN A 5 -9.40 15.35 -16.59
CA GLN A 5 -9.04 16.21 -15.46
C GLN A 5 -10.27 16.44 -14.58
N THR A 6 -10.07 16.46 -13.27
CA THR A 6 -11.11 16.65 -12.27
C THR A 6 -10.51 17.29 -11.01
N THR A 7 -11.30 17.39 -9.95
CA THR A 7 -10.86 17.88 -8.64
C THR A 7 -11.31 16.91 -7.55
N VAL A 8 -10.45 16.67 -6.56
CA VAL A 8 -10.79 15.93 -5.33
C VAL A 8 -10.40 16.81 -4.14
N SER A 9 -11.37 17.18 -3.30
CA SER A 9 -11.15 18.05 -2.13
C SER A 9 -10.35 19.33 -2.42
N GLY A 10 -10.57 19.94 -3.58
CA GLY A 10 -9.86 21.15 -4.03
C GLY A 10 -8.54 20.90 -4.77
N PHE A 11 -8.03 19.67 -4.82
CA PHE A 11 -6.79 19.33 -5.52
C PHE A 11 -7.04 18.90 -6.98
N PRO A 12 -6.22 19.35 -7.94
CA PRO A 12 -6.23 18.82 -9.30
C PRO A 12 -6.01 17.31 -9.31
N ALA A 13 -6.85 16.60 -10.04
CA ALA A 13 -6.85 15.14 -10.08
C ALA A 13 -7.07 14.63 -11.50
N VAL A 14 -6.63 13.41 -11.76
CA VAL A 14 -6.83 12.70 -13.03
C VAL A 14 -7.68 11.47 -12.77
N ALA A 15 -8.84 11.38 -13.42
CA ALA A 15 -9.69 10.21 -13.39
C ALA A 15 -9.47 9.38 -14.66
N LEU A 16 -8.98 8.15 -14.50
CA LEU A 16 -8.85 7.15 -15.55
C LEU A 16 -10.08 6.25 -15.50
N ARG A 17 -10.60 5.87 -16.67
CA ARG A 17 -11.85 5.12 -16.82
C ARG A 17 -11.77 4.14 -17.99
N SER A 18 -12.10 2.89 -17.72
CA SER A 18 -12.49 1.92 -18.74
C SER A 18 -14.02 1.77 -18.79
N ALA A 19 -14.53 0.73 -19.46
CA ALA A 19 -15.95 0.39 -19.41
C ALA A 19 -16.40 0.10 -17.97
N ASP A 20 -15.58 -0.62 -17.21
CA ASP A 20 -15.96 -1.15 -15.90
C ASP A 20 -15.24 -0.49 -14.74
N LEU A 21 -13.99 -0.04 -14.90
CA LEU A 21 -13.12 0.39 -13.82
C LEU A 21 -12.89 1.90 -13.84
N GLU A 22 -12.84 2.52 -12.66
CA GLU A 22 -12.39 3.90 -12.46
C GLU A 22 -11.30 3.95 -11.38
N VAL A 23 -10.22 4.66 -11.71
CA VAL A 23 -9.17 5.05 -10.76
C VAL A 23 -9.03 6.57 -10.79
N VAL A 24 -8.92 7.20 -9.63
CA VAL A 24 -8.67 8.64 -9.53
C VAL A 24 -7.39 8.87 -8.75
N ALA A 25 -6.47 9.62 -9.34
CA ALA A 25 -5.20 9.99 -8.75
C ALA A 25 -5.11 11.49 -8.51
N VAL A 26 -4.39 11.89 -7.47
CA VAL A 26 -4.06 13.28 -7.15
C VAL A 26 -2.54 13.46 -7.26
N PRO A 27 -2.01 13.84 -8.43
CA PRO A 27 -0.57 13.92 -8.68
C PRO A 27 0.18 14.80 -7.67
N SER A 28 -0.43 15.90 -7.22
CA SER A 28 0.17 16.84 -6.28
C SER A 28 0.34 16.31 -4.86
N LEU A 29 -0.22 15.14 -4.54
CA LEU A 29 -0.18 14.51 -3.21
C LEU A 29 0.52 13.15 -3.33
N GLY A 30 1.79 13.13 -3.75
CA GLY A 30 2.54 11.87 -3.87
C GLY A 30 1.99 10.90 -4.93
N MET A 31 1.25 11.42 -5.92
CA MET A 31 0.43 10.61 -6.84
C MET A 31 -0.59 9.69 -6.14
N LYS A 32 -1.06 10.03 -4.93
CA LYS A 32 -2.04 9.25 -4.17
C LYS A 32 -3.27 8.87 -5.01
N LEU A 33 -3.71 7.62 -4.93
CA LEU A 33 -5.03 7.23 -5.47
C LEU A 33 -6.10 7.49 -4.43
N THR A 34 -7.16 8.19 -4.83
CA THR A 34 -8.29 8.49 -3.95
C THR A 34 -9.49 7.62 -4.24
N ASN A 35 -9.57 7.00 -5.41
CA ASN A 35 -10.66 6.13 -5.81
C ASN A 35 -10.14 4.89 -6.54
N LEU A 36 -10.75 3.75 -6.26
CA LEU A 36 -10.65 2.50 -7.01
C LEU A 36 -12.02 1.81 -6.94
N ARG A 37 -12.72 1.71 -8.07
CA ARG A 37 -14.08 1.16 -8.09
C ARG A 37 -14.53 0.73 -9.45
N ARG A 38 -15.55 -0.13 -9.50
CA ARG A 38 -16.39 -0.19 -10.70
C ARG A 38 -17.14 1.13 -10.88
N ARG A 39 -17.43 1.52 -12.12
CA ARG A 39 -18.09 2.81 -12.43
C ARG A 39 -19.41 3.04 -11.66
N ASN A 40 -20.14 1.97 -11.37
CA ASN A 40 -21.38 1.96 -10.58
C ASN A 40 -21.29 1.01 -9.37
N GLY A 41 -20.07 0.69 -8.92
CA GLY A 41 -19.82 -0.23 -7.80
C GLY A 41 -19.47 0.47 -6.50
N ARG A 42 -19.04 -0.32 -5.51
CA ARG A 42 -18.54 0.20 -4.23
C ARG A 42 -17.20 0.89 -4.42
N GLU A 43 -16.90 1.84 -3.54
CA GLU A 43 -15.55 2.40 -3.40
C GLU A 43 -14.70 1.45 -2.56
N TRP A 44 -13.59 0.98 -3.13
CA TRP A 44 -12.66 0.07 -2.46
C TRP A 44 -11.64 0.80 -1.60
N LEU A 45 -11.30 2.05 -1.89
CA LEU A 45 -10.35 2.80 -1.05
C LEU A 45 -11.08 3.47 0.11
N TRP A 46 -10.61 3.18 1.33
CA TRP A 46 -11.05 3.84 2.53
C TRP A 46 -10.67 5.32 2.51
N ARG A 47 -11.51 6.15 3.13
CA ARG A 47 -11.23 7.56 3.38
C ARG A 47 -11.49 7.85 4.84
N SER A 48 -10.57 8.57 5.47
CA SER A 48 -10.76 9.07 6.82
C SER A 48 -11.85 10.13 6.84
N ASP A 49 -12.75 10.03 7.82
CA ASP A 49 -13.71 11.08 8.16
C ASP A 49 -13.12 12.11 9.13
N GLN A 50 -11.90 11.87 9.64
CA GLN A 50 -11.22 12.69 10.64
C GLN A 50 -9.96 13.38 10.10
N ILE A 51 -9.33 12.84 9.04
CA ILE A 51 -8.14 13.41 8.40
C ILE A 51 -8.51 13.79 6.96
N PRO A 52 -8.64 15.09 6.65
CA PRO A 52 -8.88 15.52 5.27
C PRO A 52 -7.61 15.34 4.43
N LEU A 53 -7.80 15.24 3.11
CA LEU A 53 -6.68 15.42 2.17
C LEU A 53 -6.06 16.80 2.38
N ALA A 54 -4.74 16.83 2.53
CA ALA A 54 -3.97 18.04 2.77
C ALA A 54 -2.68 18.03 1.93
N PRO A 55 -2.08 19.20 1.65
CA PRO A 55 -0.78 19.25 0.98
C PRO A 55 0.26 18.49 1.77
N ALA A 56 0.99 17.59 1.10
CA ALA A 56 2.01 16.79 1.74
C ALA A 56 3.21 17.66 2.16
N ARG A 57 3.84 17.31 3.29
CA ARG A 57 4.97 18.03 3.86
C ARG A 57 6.10 17.03 4.13
N PRO A 58 7.26 17.14 3.45
CA PRO A 58 8.39 16.25 3.70
C PRO A 58 8.78 16.23 5.18
N GLY A 59 8.95 15.02 5.72
CA GLY A 59 9.32 14.80 7.12
C GLY A 59 8.19 15.01 8.15
N ALA A 60 6.97 15.38 7.74
CA ALA A 60 5.83 15.40 8.63
C ALA A 60 5.40 13.98 9.01
N SER A 61 4.70 13.84 10.14
CA SER A 61 4.08 12.56 10.50
C SER A 61 2.94 12.23 9.52
N TYR A 62 3.03 11.06 8.90
CA TYR A 62 2.00 10.55 8.00
C TYR A 62 0.72 10.29 8.80
N VAL A 63 0.82 9.58 9.92
CA VAL A 63 -0.33 9.19 10.75
C VAL A 63 -1.10 10.40 11.31
N GLU A 64 -0.44 11.52 11.57
CA GLU A 64 -1.10 12.74 12.05
C GLU A 64 -1.73 13.58 10.93
N THR A 65 -1.08 13.64 9.76
CA THR A 65 -1.34 14.68 8.75
C THR A 65 -1.80 14.18 7.38
N ALA A 66 -1.54 12.91 7.05
CA ALA A 66 -1.69 12.36 5.70
C ALA A 66 -2.41 11.01 5.62
N ASP A 67 -2.72 10.39 6.75
CA ASP A 67 -3.54 9.16 6.87
C ASP A 67 -5.04 9.41 6.58
N SER A 68 -5.29 10.11 5.47
CA SER A 68 -6.60 10.45 4.94
C SER A 68 -7.30 9.29 4.23
N GLY A 69 -6.65 8.12 4.16
CA GLY A 69 -7.02 7.03 3.28
C GLY A 69 -6.47 7.16 1.85
N GLY A 70 -6.93 6.29 0.96
CA GLY A 70 -6.45 6.17 -0.41
C GLY A 70 -5.33 5.14 -0.56
N TRP A 71 -4.47 5.33 -1.56
CA TRP A 71 -3.30 4.50 -1.84
C TRP A 71 -2.07 5.38 -2.02
N ASP A 72 -1.08 5.15 -1.16
CA ASP A 72 0.23 5.82 -1.20
C ASP A 72 1.35 4.84 -1.54
N GLU A 73 2.51 5.39 -1.89
CA GLU A 73 3.74 4.63 -2.06
C GLU A 73 4.66 4.92 -0.89
N CYS A 74 5.15 3.87 -0.24
CA CYS A 74 6.11 3.98 0.85
C CYS A 74 7.49 3.49 0.37
N PHE A 75 8.50 4.37 0.44
CA PHE A 75 9.89 4.06 0.08
C PHE A 75 10.83 5.14 0.64
N PRO A 76 12.02 4.80 1.16
CA PRO A 76 12.62 3.46 1.29
C PRO A 76 12.30 2.75 2.61
N THR A 77 11.35 3.29 3.38
CA THR A 77 10.85 2.76 4.66
C THR A 77 9.35 3.03 4.74
N VAL A 78 8.64 2.34 5.64
CA VAL A 78 7.24 2.66 6.00
C VAL A 78 7.18 3.33 7.36
N GLY A 79 7.81 2.76 8.39
CA GLY A 79 7.96 3.40 9.69
C GLY A 79 9.17 4.35 9.70
N PRO A 80 9.11 5.48 10.44
CA PRO A 80 10.28 6.32 10.63
C PRO A 80 11.35 5.56 11.41
N CYS A 81 12.60 5.66 10.97
CA CYS A 81 13.70 4.94 11.60
C CYS A 81 15.07 5.62 11.39
N PRO A 82 16.08 5.30 12.20
CA PRO A 82 17.46 5.68 11.88
C PRO A 82 17.89 5.12 10.52
N VAL A 83 18.84 5.80 9.87
CA VAL A 83 19.48 5.26 8.67
C VAL A 83 20.37 4.09 9.07
N PRO A 84 20.17 2.87 8.53
CA PRO A 84 20.94 1.69 8.94
C PRO A 84 22.44 1.91 8.72
N GLY A 85 23.23 1.75 9.79
CA GLY A 85 24.69 1.90 9.74
C GLY A 85 25.22 3.33 9.66
N ALA A 86 24.36 4.35 9.70
CA ALA A 86 24.80 5.75 9.69
C ALA A 86 25.19 6.27 11.10
N PRO A 87 25.96 7.36 11.19
CA PRO A 87 26.26 8.02 12.47
C PRO A 87 24.98 8.43 13.23
N PRO A 88 24.99 8.46 14.58
CA PRO A 88 23.81 8.79 15.41
C PRO A 88 23.15 10.14 15.11
N ASP A 89 23.92 11.13 14.65
CA ASP A 89 23.41 12.48 14.35
C ASP A 89 22.82 12.60 12.92
N THR A 90 22.80 11.51 12.15
CA THR A 90 22.19 11.49 10.82
C THR A 90 20.67 11.63 10.95
N PRO A 91 20.02 12.56 10.23
CA PRO A 91 18.56 12.66 10.23
C PRO A 91 17.91 11.30 9.91
N PRO A 92 16.85 10.91 10.64
CA PRO A 92 16.18 9.63 10.40
C PRO A 92 15.45 9.64 9.06
N LEU A 93 15.16 8.44 8.56
CA LEU A 93 14.24 8.26 7.45
C LEU A 93 12.81 8.67 7.86
N PRO A 94 12.09 9.40 6.99
CA PRO A 94 10.79 9.96 7.31
C PRO A 94 9.71 8.88 7.43
N ASP A 95 8.67 9.21 8.20
CA ASP A 95 7.45 8.41 8.32
C ASP A 95 6.80 8.21 6.94
N HIS A 96 6.51 6.96 6.59
CA HIS A 96 6.06 6.46 5.28
C HIS A 96 7.03 6.73 4.11
N GLY A 97 8.28 7.04 4.42
CA GLY A 97 9.30 7.31 3.42
C GLY A 97 9.09 8.64 2.69
N GLU A 98 9.71 8.77 1.52
CA GLU A 98 9.81 10.03 0.80
C GLU A 98 8.69 10.22 -0.24
N LEU A 99 8.17 9.14 -0.82
CA LEU A 99 7.32 9.21 -2.02
C LEU A 99 5.95 9.84 -1.81
N TRP A 100 5.29 9.60 -0.66
CA TRP A 100 3.97 10.14 -0.36
C TRP A 100 3.95 11.67 -0.28
N SER A 101 5.10 12.28 0.05
CA SER A 101 5.28 13.73 0.16
C SER A 101 6.15 14.35 -0.93
N ALA A 102 6.71 13.52 -1.83
CA ALA A 102 7.52 13.98 -2.93
C ALA A 102 6.69 14.72 -4.00
N PRO A 103 7.29 15.67 -4.72
CA PRO A 103 6.71 16.19 -5.95
C PRO A 103 6.81 15.13 -7.06
N TRP A 104 5.73 14.95 -7.81
CA TRP A 104 5.69 14.05 -8.95
C TRP A 104 5.48 14.82 -10.25
N SER A 105 6.24 14.48 -11.28
CA SER A 105 5.88 14.81 -12.66
C SER A 105 5.02 13.70 -13.23
N SER A 106 3.87 14.02 -13.81
CA SER A 106 2.93 13.02 -14.33
C SER A 106 2.44 13.33 -15.73
N SER A 107 2.12 12.28 -16.50
CA SER A 107 1.46 12.37 -17.81
C SER A 107 0.40 11.28 -17.94
N VAL A 108 -0.61 11.53 -18.76
CA VAL A 108 -1.67 10.55 -19.06
C VAL A 108 -1.84 10.46 -20.57
N TYR A 109 -1.93 9.23 -21.08
CA TYR A 109 -2.07 8.98 -22.51
C TYR A 109 -2.85 7.70 -22.80
N ASP A 110 -3.51 7.68 -23.95
CA ASP A 110 -4.19 6.51 -24.49
C ASP A 110 -3.25 5.72 -25.40
N HIS A 111 -3.45 4.40 -25.44
CA HIS A 111 -2.81 3.49 -26.39
C HIS A 111 -3.75 2.33 -26.75
N ALA A 112 -3.32 1.45 -27.65
CA ALA A 112 -4.18 0.41 -28.22
C ALA A 112 -4.78 -0.58 -27.19
N THR A 113 -4.16 -0.70 -26.02
CA THR A 113 -4.52 -1.68 -24.97
C THR A 113 -5.10 -1.03 -23.72
N GLY A 114 -5.22 0.30 -23.65
CA GLY A 114 -5.69 0.96 -22.45
C GLY A 114 -5.26 2.42 -22.33
N THR A 115 -5.31 2.91 -21.10
CA THR A 115 -4.94 4.28 -20.73
C THR A 115 -4.00 4.25 -19.55
N THR A 116 -2.86 4.90 -19.69
CA THR A 116 -1.80 4.92 -18.68
C THR A 116 -1.68 6.30 -18.04
N LEU A 117 -1.63 6.32 -16.71
CA LEU A 117 -1.10 7.43 -15.93
C LEU A 117 0.32 7.08 -15.49
N ALA A 118 1.29 7.79 -16.02
CA ALA A 118 2.71 7.64 -15.71
C ALA A 118 3.16 8.78 -14.80
N GLY A 119 3.94 8.46 -13.75
CA GLY A 119 4.51 9.43 -12.83
C GLY A 119 5.95 9.11 -12.45
N THR A 120 6.74 10.15 -12.19
CA THR A 120 8.12 10.03 -11.71
C THR A 120 8.36 10.96 -10.53
N ALA A 121 9.06 10.46 -9.51
CA ALA A 121 9.58 11.20 -8.37
C ALA A 121 11.07 10.89 -8.18
N LYS A 122 11.77 11.79 -7.48
CA LYS A 122 13.18 11.62 -7.11
C LYS A 122 13.32 11.68 -5.60
N GLY A 123 14.20 10.84 -5.07
CA GLY A 123 14.57 10.90 -3.66
C GLY A 123 15.27 12.19 -3.31
N SER A 124 14.98 12.70 -2.12
CA SER A 124 15.61 13.86 -1.49
C SER A 124 16.67 13.47 -0.46
N VAL A 125 16.47 12.34 0.23
CA VAL A 125 17.39 11.74 1.19
C VAL A 125 18.30 10.74 0.49
N TRP A 126 17.72 9.84 -0.32
CA TRP A 126 18.49 8.87 -1.11
C TRP A 126 18.56 9.22 -2.59
N PRO A 127 19.69 8.92 -3.28
CA PRO A 127 19.84 9.22 -4.69
C PRO A 127 19.16 8.16 -5.56
N TYR A 128 17.86 8.31 -5.78
CA TYR A 128 17.09 7.46 -6.68
C TYR A 128 16.08 8.24 -7.53
N GLU A 129 15.65 7.58 -8.60
CA GLU A 129 14.46 7.93 -9.37
C GLU A 129 13.47 6.79 -9.27
N PHE A 130 12.23 7.11 -8.91
CA PHE A 130 11.11 6.16 -8.82
C PHE A 130 10.08 6.50 -9.88
N HIS A 131 9.68 5.50 -10.64
CA HIS A 131 8.67 5.62 -11.67
C HIS A 131 7.54 4.64 -11.40
N ARG A 132 6.31 5.12 -11.53
CA ARG A 132 5.08 4.33 -11.45
C ARG A 132 4.20 4.60 -12.66
N GLU A 133 3.70 3.53 -13.27
CA GLU A 133 2.66 3.57 -14.29
C GLU A 133 1.42 2.84 -13.78
N ILE A 134 0.24 3.39 -14.07
CA ILE A 134 -1.05 2.76 -13.80
C ILE A 134 -1.81 2.69 -15.12
N THR A 135 -1.97 1.48 -15.64
CA THR A 135 -2.67 1.24 -16.90
C THR A 135 -4.02 0.61 -16.61
N LEU A 136 -5.11 1.28 -16.97
CA LEU A 136 -6.42 0.65 -17.04
C LEU A 136 -6.53 -0.11 -18.36
N ASP A 137 -6.87 -1.40 -18.26
CA ASP A 137 -7.19 -2.19 -19.44
C ASP A 137 -8.44 -1.63 -20.14
N LYS A 138 -8.46 -1.69 -21.47
CA LYS A 138 -9.59 -1.17 -22.25
C LYS A 138 -10.83 -2.04 -22.14
N ASP A 139 -10.67 -3.35 -22.04
CA ASP A 139 -11.74 -4.34 -22.18
C ASP A 139 -12.02 -5.08 -20.87
N GLU A 140 -11.03 -5.12 -19.96
CA GLU A 140 -11.12 -5.85 -18.70
C GLU A 140 -11.19 -4.92 -17.48
N PRO A 141 -11.83 -5.32 -16.36
CA PRO A 141 -11.83 -4.59 -15.10
C PRO A 141 -10.48 -4.73 -14.36
N VAL A 142 -9.39 -4.40 -15.05
CA VAL A 142 -8.01 -4.62 -14.60
C VAL A 142 -7.23 -3.31 -14.59
N ALA A 143 -6.50 -3.05 -13.50
CA ALA A 143 -5.49 -1.99 -13.42
C ALA A 143 -4.11 -2.62 -13.21
N ARG A 144 -3.17 -2.30 -14.10
CA ARG A 144 -1.79 -2.80 -14.04
C ARG A 144 -0.86 -1.70 -13.56
N PHE A 145 -0.19 -1.96 -12.46
CA PHE A 145 0.83 -1.11 -11.89
C PHE A 145 2.19 -1.64 -12.31
N ARG A 146 3.00 -0.76 -12.88
CA ARG A 146 4.41 -1.06 -13.18
C ARG A 146 5.29 -0.07 -12.47
N TYR A 147 6.30 -0.60 -11.80
CA TYR A 147 7.24 0.19 -11.03
C TYR A 147 8.64 0.03 -11.61
N ARG A 148 9.43 1.11 -11.52
CA ARG A 148 10.85 1.12 -11.86
C ARG A 148 11.58 2.00 -10.86
N LEU A 149 12.54 1.42 -10.15
CA LEU A 149 13.44 2.10 -9.23
C LEU A 149 14.84 2.10 -9.83
N ARG A 150 15.46 3.28 -9.92
CA ARG A 150 16.82 3.42 -10.45
C ARG A 150 17.70 4.16 -9.45
N HIS A 151 18.89 3.63 -9.22
CA HIS A 151 19.93 4.32 -8.46
C HIS A 151 20.53 5.46 -9.29
N THR A 152 20.70 6.64 -8.70
CA THR A 152 21.24 7.83 -9.39
C THR A 152 22.49 8.40 -8.72
N GLY A 153 23.04 7.74 -7.70
CA GLY A 153 24.25 8.14 -6.99
C GLY A 153 25.40 7.14 -7.18
N ASP A 154 26.29 7.09 -6.20
CA ASP A 154 27.54 6.31 -6.23
C ASP A 154 27.72 5.35 -5.04
N THR A 155 26.83 5.41 -4.04
CA THR A 155 26.91 4.60 -2.82
C THR A 155 25.68 3.69 -2.70
N PRO A 156 25.84 2.37 -2.53
CA PRO A 156 24.71 1.45 -2.38
C PRO A 156 23.92 1.75 -1.11
N PHE A 157 22.62 1.44 -1.12
CA PHE A 157 21.78 1.65 0.06
C PHE A 157 20.68 0.62 0.24
N PRO A 158 20.32 0.31 1.50
CA PRO A 158 19.23 -0.61 1.79
C PRO A 158 17.88 0.06 1.53
N TRP A 159 16.88 -0.73 1.15
CA TRP A 159 15.52 -0.24 0.96
C TRP A 159 14.48 -1.33 1.18
N ILE A 160 13.28 -0.88 1.53
CA ILE A 160 12.03 -1.61 1.40
C ILE A 160 11.03 -0.76 0.62
N TRP A 161 10.01 -1.40 0.05
CA TRP A 161 8.91 -0.74 -0.65
C TRP A 161 7.59 -1.35 -0.23
N SER A 162 6.56 -0.53 -0.06
CA SER A 162 5.18 -0.98 0.15
C SER A 162 4.22 -0.18 -0.73
N SER A 163 3.41 -0.88 -1.52
CA SER A 163 2.16 -0.30 -2.02
C SER A 163 1.20 -0.23 -0.85
N HIS A 164 0.80 0.98 -0.43
CA HIS A 164 0.08 1.20 0.83
C HIS A 164 -1.39 1.61 0.60
N PRO A 165 -2.26 0.74 0.04
CA PRO A 165 -3.68 1.00 -0.11
C PRO A 165 -4.41 0.77 1.21
N LEU A 166 -5.11 1.79 1.66
CA LEU A 166 -6.08 1.70 2.74
C LEU A 166 -7.45 1.37 2.13
N LEU A 167 -7.92 0.16 2.39
CA LEU A 167 -9.12 -0.45 1.84
C LEU A 167 -10.33 -0.29 2.76
N ASN A 168 -11.46 0.04 2.13
CA ASN A 168 -12.76 0.19 2.74
C ASN A 168 -13.38 -1.19 2.96
N VAL A 169 -13.22 -1.71 4.17
CA VAL A 169 -13.80 -2.98 4.63
C VAL A 169 -15.01 -2.73 5.51
N GLN A 170 -15.89 -3.72 5.60
CA GLN A 170 -17.07 -3.71 6.47
C GLN A 170 -17.22 -5.08 7.17
N PRO A 171 -17.97 -5.17 8.26
CA PRO A 171 -18.28 -6.44 8.89
C PRO A 171 -18.76 -7.48 7.88
N GLY A 172 -18.21 -8.69 7.97
CA GLY A 172 -18.44 -9.79 7.04
C GLY A 172 -17.52 -9.81 5.83
N SER A 173 -16.75 -8.75 5.53
CA SER A 173 -15.77 -8.81 4.43
C SER A 173 -14.79 -9.95 4.68
N THR A 174 -14.34 -10.62 3.63
CA THR A 174 -13.39 -11.74 3.77
C THR A 174 -12.09 -11.45 3.04
N LEU A 175 -10.97 -11.70 3.71
CA LEU A 175 -9.62 -11.59 3.17
C LEU A 175 -9.01 -12.98 3.04
N ALA A 176 -8.78 -13.43 1.80
CA ALA A 176 -8.10 -14.67 1.50
C ALA A 176 -6.67 -14.40 1.04
N LEU A 177 -5.71 -15.13 1.63
CA LEU A 177 -4.29 -15.12 1.26
C LEU A 177 -3.84 -16.56 0.94
N PRO A 178 -4.22 -17.11 -0.23
CA PRO A 178 -4.04 -18.53 -0.53
C PRO A 178 -2.58 -18.98 -0.39
N GLY A 179 -2.37 -20.00 0.45
CA GLY A 179 -1.07 -20.61 0.70
C GLY A 179 -0.21 -19.91 1.76
N ILE A 180 -0.61 -18.73 2.25
CA ILE A 180 -0.01 -18.13 3.44
C ILE A 180 -0.65 -18.76 4.68
N THR A 181 0.15 -19.48 5.47
CA THR A 181 -0.33 -20.21 6.66
C THR A 181 0.15 -19.63 7.98
N GLN A 182 1.10 -18.69 7.93
CA GLN A 182 1.64 -18.01 9.10
C GLN A 182 1.99 -16.57 8.75
N VAL A 183 1.90 -15.70 9.74
CA VAL A 183 2.29 -14.29 9.66
C VAL A 183 3.08 -13.90 10.90
N ARG A 184 3.97 -12.92 10.76
CA ARG A 184 4.71 -12.33 11.87
C ARG A 184 4.06 -11.03 12.32
N VAL A 185 3.88 -10.87 13.63
CA VAL A 185 3.29 -9.68 14.25
C VAL A 185 4.35 -8.60 14.38
N ASP A 186 4.09 -7.41 13.84
CA ASP A 186 4.96 -6.22 14.01
C ASP A 186 4.39 -5.25 15.05
N ALA A 187 3.08 -5.09 15.09
CA ALA A 187 2.38 -4.28 16.09
C ALA A 187 1.01 -4.87 16.41
N VAL A 188 0.54 -4.68 17.65
CA VAL A 188 -0.80 -5.09 18.07
C VAL A 188 -1.36 -4.12 19.11
N HIS A 189 -2.67 -3.88 19.03
CA HIS A 189 -3.44 -3.04 19.95
C HIS A 189 -4.73 -3.77 20.32
N GLY A 190 -5.11 -3.74 21.61
CA GLY A 190 -6.39 -4.28 22.08
C GLY A 190 -6.48 -5.81 22.18
N ARG A 191 -5.39 -6.54 21.91
CA ARG A 191 -5.25 -7.99 22.15
C ARG A 191 -4.17 -8.27 23.18
N GLN A 192 -4.33 -9.38 23.91
CA GLN A 192 -3.41 -9.82 24.97
C GLN A 192 -2.83 -11.22 24.71
N ASP A 193 -3.28 -11.88 23.64
CA ASP A 193 -2.94 -13.26 23.32
C ASP A 193 -1.85 -13.38 22.23
N ILE A 194 -1.41 -12.25 21.69
CA ILE A 194 -0.28 -12.13 20.76
C ILE A 194 0.54 -10.87 21.11
N GLU A 195 1.84 -10.89 20.82
CA GLU A 195 2.78 -9.81 21.07
C GLU A 195 3.64 -9.49 19.83
N PRO A 196 4.21 -8.28 19.72
CA PRO A 196 5.16 -7.96 18.66
C PRO A 196 6.33 -8.95 18.61
N GLY A 197 6.62 -9.47 17.42
CA GLY A 197 7.65 -10.47 17.17
C GLY A 197 7.11 -11.89 17.04
N ASP A 198 5.90 -12.19 17.52
CA ASP A 198 5.28 -13.51 17.42
C ASP A 198 5.09 -13.93 15.96
N VAL A 199 5.26 -15.23 15.71
CA VAL A 199 4.86 -15.88 14.45
C VAL A 199 3.62 -16.71 14.75
N VAL A 200 2.52 -16.37 14.11
CA VAL A 200 1.19 -16.90 14.43
C VAL A 200 0.52 -17.49 13.20
N SER A 201 -0.41 -18.43 13.41
CA SER A 201 -1.14 -19.08 12.33
C SER A 201 -2.07 -18.11 11.62
N TRP A 202 -2.05 -18.11 10.29
CA TRP A 202 -2.96 -17.35 9.44
C TRP A 202 -3.94 -18.28 8.70
N PRO A 203 -5.24 -17.93 8.64
CA PRO A 203 -5.93 -16.87 9.39
C PRO A 203 -6.29 -17.28 10.84
N GLY A 204 -5.96 -18.52 11.25
CA GLY A 204 -6.48 -19.17 12.47
C GLY A 204 -6.32 -18.41 13.80
N THR A 205 -5.27 -17.61 13.97
CA THR A 205 -5.09 -16.78 15.18
C THR A 205 -6.04 -15.58 15.23
N PHE A 206 -6.63 -15.19 14.10
CA PHE A 206 -7.52 -14.02 13.98
C PHE A 206 -8.98 -14.39 13.69
N GLY A 207 -9.27 -15.64 13.33
CA GLY A 207 -10.63 -16.12 13.07
C GLY A 207 -10.70 -17.63 12.88
N GLU A 208 -11.91 -18.18 12.88
CA GLU A 208 -12.15 -19.64 12.83
C GLU A 208 -12.26 -20.21 11.41
N ASP A 209 -12.31 -19.37 10.38
CA ASP A 209 -12.51 -19.79 9.00
C ASP A 209 -11.18 -20.20 8.33
N PRO A 210 -11.02 -21.46 7.86
CA PRO A 210 -9.79 -21.90 7.21
C PRO A 210 -9.55 -21.26 5.84
N ASP A 211 -10.58 -20.74 5.17
CA ASP A 211 -10.50 -20.21 3.80
C ASP A 211 -10.13 -18.72 3.76
N GLY A 212 -10.20 -18.01 4.90
CA GLY A 212 -9.79 -16.61 5.00
C GLY A 212 -10.15 -15.95 6.32
N PHE A 213 -9.69 -14.71 6.50
CA PHE A 213 -10.06 -13.88 7.64
C PHE A 213 -11.38 -13.15 7.36
N THR A 214 -12.38 -13.32 8.24
CA THR A 214 -13.64 -12.58 8.17
C THR A 214 -13.64 -11.40 9.14
N PHE A 215 -13.90 -10.21 8.61
CA PHE A 215 -13.94 -8.97 9.38
C PHE A 215 -15.12 -8.98 10.38
N PRO A 216 -14.89 -8.80 11.69
CA PRO A 216 -15.93 -8.88 12.71
C PRO A 216 -16.78 -7.61 12.80
N GLU A 217 -17.98 -7.71 13.38
CA GLU A 217 -18.85 -6.55 13.64
C GLU A 217 -18.23 -5.58 14.66
N GLU A 218 -17.68 -6.13 15.74
CA GLU A 218 -16.88 -5.43 16.73
C GLU A 218 -15.56 -6.17 16.93
N GLY A 219 -14.43 -5.45 16.89
CA GLY A 219 -13.12 -6.00 17.22
C GLY A 219 -12.51 -5.34 18.44
N GLY A 220 -12.41 -4.01 18.44
CA GLY A 220 -11.69 -3.28 19.50
C GLY A 220 -10.18 -3.50 19.47
N TRP A 221 -9.65 -4.03 18.35
CA TRP A 221 -8.24 -4.34 18.17
C TRP A 221 -7.72 -3.92 16.80
N ALA A 222 -6.41 -3.76 16.71
CA ALA A 222 -5.70 -3.56 15.46
C ALA A 222 -4.38 -4.34 15.47
N ALA A 223 -3.91 -4.80 14.31
CA ALA A 223 -2.64 -5.50 14.19
C ALA A 223 -1.92 -5.18 12.88
N LYS A 224 -0.61 -4.95 12.95
CA LYS A 224 0.30 -4.94 11.80
C LYS A 224 0.96 -6.31 11.69
N LEU A 225 0.80 -6.95 10.55
CA LEU A 225 1.26 -8.32 10.28
C LEU A 225 2.04 -8.35 8.96
N PHE A 226 2.96 -9.30 8.85
CA PHE A 226 3.69 -9.58 7.60
C PHE A 226 3.69 -11.07 7.29
N GLY A 227 3.46 -11.41 6.02
CA GLY A 227 3.61 -12.77 5.50
C GLY A 227 4.50 -12.78 4.26
N ASP A 228 5.16 -13.91 4.00
CA ASP A 228 5.86 -14.13 2.74
C ASP A 228 4.86 -14.53 1.66
N ILE A 229 4.97 -13.91 0.49
CA ILE A 229 4.13 -14.25 -0.66
C ILE A 229 4.62 -15.59 -1.24
N VAL A 230 3.67 -16.52 -1.37
CA VAL A 230 3.88 -17.85 -1.94
C VAL A 230 3.60 -17.86 -3.45
N PRO A 231 3.96 -18.92 -4.21
CA PRO A 231 3.80 -19.00 -5.67
C PRO A 231 2.43 -18.61 -6.24
N GLN A 232 1.35 -18.72 -5.47
CA GLN A 232 0.01 -18.29 -5.86
C GLN A 232 -0.08 -16.77 -6.11
N GLY A 233 0.70 -15.96 -5.40
CA GLY A 233 0.85 -14.52 -5.66
C GLY A 233 -0.45 -13.69 -5.60
N CYS A 234 -1.49 -14.19 -4.95
CA CYS A 234 -2.83 -13.60 -4.99
C CYS A 234 -3.30 -13.20 -3.58
N MET A 235 -3.88 -12.02 -3.45
CA MET A 235 -4.58 -11.57 -2.25
C MET A 235 -5.99 -11.11 -2.65
N THR A 236 -7.02 -11.68 -2.04
CA THR A 236 -8.41 -11.44 -2.45
C THR A 236 -9.22 -10.87 -1.30
N LEU A 237 -9.80 -9.69 -1.49
CA LEU A 237 -10.77 -9.09 -0.59
C LEU A 237 -12.17 -9.21 -1.21
N THR A 238 -13.12 -9.81 -0.50
CA THR A 238 -14.50 -10.01 -0.96
C THR A 238 -15.48 -9.14 -0.18
N ASP A 239 -16.34 -8.41 -0.91
CA ASP A 239 -17.46 -7.67 -0.33
C ASP A 239 -18.58 -8.62 0.12
N PRO A 240 -19.05 -8.54 1.38
CA PRO A 240 -20.01 -9.51 1.91
C PRO A 240 -21.44 -9.31 1.40
N ARG A 241 -21.74 -8.16 0.79
CA ARG A 241 -23.11 -7.86 0.34
C ARG A 241 -23.36 -8.34 -1.08
N ARG A 242 -22.39 -8.11 -1.96
CA ARG A 242 -22.53 -8.37 -3.40
C ARG A 242 -21.62 -9.47 -3.92
N GLY A 243 -20.68 -9.96 -3.11
CA GLY A 243 -19.68 -10.93 -3.55
C GLY A 243 -18.66 -10.36 -4.54
N GLU A 244 -18.63 -9.04 -4.74
CA GLU A 244 -17.62 -8.37 -5.58
C GLU A 244 -16.24 -8.58 -4.94
N ARG A 245 -15.24 -8.90 -5.76
CA ARG A 245 -13.88 -9.19 -5.31
C ARG A 245 -12.90 -8.15 -5.84
N LEU A 246 -11.99 -7.73 -4.97
CA LEU A 246 -10.77 -7.01 -5.32
C LEU A 246 -9.59 -7.97 -5.14
N GLU A 247 -8.90 -8.27 -6.24
CA GLU A 247 -7.77 -9.18 -6.26
C GLU A 247 -6.50 -8.41 -6.58
N PHE A 248 -5.49 -8.56 -5.73
CA PHE A 248 -4.12 -8.16 -6.01
C PHE A 248 -3.38 -9.39 -6.50
N VAL A 249 -2.68 -9.28 -7.62
CA VAL A 249 -1.88 -10.35 -8.21
C VAL A 249 -0.46 -9.83 -8.42
N VAL A 250 0.50 -10.55 -7.88
CA VAL A 250 1.92 -10.24 -7.99
C VAL A 250 2.73 -11.47 -8.36
N ARG A 251 3.95 -11.23 -8.84
CA ARG A 251 4.96 -12.28 -9.01
C ARG A 251 5.81 -12.35 -7.74
N PRO A 252 5.86 -13.48 -7.03
CA PRO A 252 6.61 -13.59 -5.77
C PRO A 252 8.12 -13.35 -5.92
N GLU A 253 8.68 -13.54 -7.12
CA GLU A 253 10.06 -13.20 -7.44
C GLU A 253 10.32 -11.69 -7.59
N GLU A 254 9.26 -10.89 -7.78
CA GLU A 254 9.32 -9.42 -7.89
C GLU A 254 8.86 -8.74 -6.58
N VAL A 255 7.78 -9.25 -5.96
CA VAL A 255 7.15 -8.73 -4.74
C VAL A 255 7.04 -9.85 -3.74
N THR A 256 7.85 -9.78 -2.68
CA THR A 256 8.19 -10.94 -1.84
C THR A 256 7.37 -11.05 -0.56
N GLN A 257 6.81 -9.95 -0.07
CA GLN A 257 6.04 -9.91 1.18
C GLN A 257 4.67 -9.27 0.97
N VAL A 258 3.75 -9.56 1.90
CA VAL A 258 2.52 -8.83 2.08
C VAL A 258 2.46 -8.28 3.51
N GLY A 259 2.29 -6.97 3.62
CA GLY A 259 1.95 -6.28 4.86
C GLY A 259 0.44 -6.20 5.04
N LEU A 260 -0.03 -6.38 6.27
CA LEU A 260 -1.43 -6.21 6.64
C LEU A 260 -1.52 -5.24 7.80
N TRP A 261 -2.33 -4.19 7.67
CA TRP A 261 -2.82 -3.43 8.81
C TRP A 261 -4.31 -3.70 8.96
N ILE A 262 -4.67 -4.58 9.88
CA ILE A 262 -6.08 -4.91 10.14
C ILE A 262 -6.53 -4.05 11.32
N ASN A 263 -7.44 -3.11 11.10
CA ASN A 263 -7.96 -2.26 12.15
C ASN A 263 -9.46 -2.46 12.31
N CYS A 264 -9.85 -3.11 13.39
CA CYS A 264 -11.24 -3.41 13.73
C CYS A 264 -11.71 -2.48 14.85
N ARG A 265 -11.48 -1.16 14.72
CA ARG A 265 -11.68 -0.12 15.75
C ARG A 265 -10.77 -0.25 16.97
N GLY A 266 -9.55 -0.75 16.81
CA GLY A 266 -8.59 -0.83 17.91
C GLY A 266 -7.60 0.31 17.99
N TRP A 267 -7.36 1.03 16.89
CA TRP A 267 -6.34 2.05 16.84
C TRP A 267 -6.72 3.26 15.97
N ALA A 268 -6.28 4.43 16.42
CA ALA A 268 -6.16 5.64 15.61
C ALA A 268 -5.04 6.52 16.23
N PRO A 269 -4.53 7.51 15.47
CA PRO A 269 -3.65 8.52 16.03
C PRO A 269 -4.27 9.22 17.25
N ALA A 270 -3.42 9.78 18.12
CA ALA A 270 -3.87 10.40 19.36
C ALA A 270 -4.96 11.47 19.12
N GLY A 271 -6.00 11.45 19.96
CA GLY A 271 -7.12 12.40 19.87
C GLY A 271 -8.17 12.07 18.79
N ARG A 272 -8.11 10.88 18.17
CA ARG A 272 -9.04 10.44 17.13
C ARG A 272 -9.78 9.17 17.55
N THR A 273 -10.92 8.94 16.91
CA THR A 273 -11.71 7.71 17.04
C THR A 273 -11.07 6.59 16.20
N PRO A 274 -10.84 5.40 16.79
CA PRO A 274 -10.31 4.23 16.09
C PRO A 274 -11.01 3.91 14.78
N TYR A 275 -10.20 3.65 13.75
CA TYR A 275 -10.69 3.43 12.38
C TYR A 275 -11.21 1.99 12.19
N TYR A 276 -11.96 1.79 11.11
CA TYR A 276 -12.31 0.47 10.60
C TYR A 276 -11.86 0.38 9.15
N ASN A 277 -10.66 -0.15 8.93
CA ASN A 277 -10.01 -0.21 7.62
C ASN A 277 -9.00 -1.37 7.56
N LEU A 278 -8.52 -1.64 6.34
CA LEU A 278 -7.48 -2.63 6.06
C LEU A 278 -6.40 -1.96 5.23
N ALA A 279 -5.12 -2.01 5.62
CA ALA A 279 -4.05 -1.93 4.63
C ALA A 279 -3.72 -3.33 4.12
N LEU A 280 -3.77 -3.55 2.81
CA LEU A 280 -3.35 -4.79 2.16
C LEU A 280 -2.22 -4.46 1.21
N GLU A 281 -1.00 -4.77 1.64
CA GLU A 281 0.21 -4.13 1.12
C GLU A 281 1.13 -5.15 0.46
N PRO A 282 1.02 -5.41 -0.85
CA PRO A 282 2.13 -6.03 -1.57
C PRO A 282 3.40 -5.18 -1.36
N CYS A 283 4.47 -5.81 -0.86
CA CYS A 283 5.69 -5.13 -0.46
C CYS A 283 6.96 -5.94 -0.79
N ILE A 284 8.09 -5.23 -0.82
CA ILE A 284 9.44 -5.79 -0.96
C ILE A 284 10.19 -5.44 0.33
N GLY A 285 10.47 -6.46 1.13
CA GLY A 285 11.03 -6.32 2.47
C GLY A 285 9.99 -6.01 3.56
N ALA A 286 10.34 -6.35 4.79
CA ALA A 286 9.54 -6.25 6.01
C ALA A 286 10.44 -6.28 7.26
N PRO A 287 10.07 -5.64 8.38
CA PRO A 287 8.78 -5.02 8.66
C PRO A 287 8.77 -3.56 8.19
N ASP A 288 7.84 -2.74 8.69
CA ASP A 288 7.66 -1.35 8.28
C ASP A 288 8.93 -0.51 8.45
N ARG A 289 9.76 -0.82 9.44
CA ARG A 289 11.02 -0.11 9.70
C ARG A 289 12.20 -0.72 8.94
N LEU A 290 12.83 0.08 8.09
CA LEU A 290 14.00 -0.35 7.30
C LEU A 290 15.18 -0.83 8.17
N ASP A 291 15.45 -0.20 9.31
CA ASP A 291 16.54 -0.63 10.19
C ASP A 291 16.31 -2.04 10.74
N LEU A 292 15.08 -2.36 11.14
CA LEU A 292 14.70 -3.71 11.55
C LEU A 292 14.72 -4.70 10.38
N ALA A 293 14.29 -4.26 9.19
CA ALA A 293 14.33 -5.07 7.97
C ALA A 293 15.77 -5.45 7.58
N VAL A 294 16.75 -4.58 7.86
CA VAL A 294 18.18 -4.86 7.66
C VAL A 294 18.75 -5.74 8.78
N THR A 295 18.53 -5.38 10.05
CA THR A 295 19.29 -5.98 11.16
C THR A 295 18.63 -7.19 11.80
N GLN A 296 17.30 -7.27 11.79
CA GLN A 296 16.56 -8.29 12.54
C GLN A 296 15.82 -9.27 11.63
N TRP A 297 15.14 -8.76 10.60
CA TRP A 297 14.34 -9.60 9.70
C TRP A 297 15.11 -10.02 8.45
N GLN A 298 16.16 -9.27 8.08
CA GLN A 298 17.06 -9.56 6.95
C GLN A 298 16.33 -9.71 5.60
N THR A 299 15.27 -8.93 5.39
CA THR A 299 14.46 -8.93 4.16
C THR A 299 14.69 -7.69 3.30
N ALA A 300 15.36 -6.66 3.85
CA ALA A 300 15.67 -5.44 3.12
C ALA A 300 16.53 -5.75 1.89
N GLN A 301 16.21 -5.09 0.78
CA GLN A 301 17.00 -5.18 -0.44
C GLN A 301 18.11 -4.14 -0.41
N THR A 302 19.13 -4.31 -1.26
CA THR A 302 20.17 -3.28 -1.49
C THR A 302 20.11 -2.84 -2.94
N LEU A 303 20.06 -1.52 -3.15
CA LEU A 303 20.13 -0.91 -4.48
C LEU A 303 21.58 -0.47 -4.74
N HIS A 304 22.23 -1.01 -5.77
CA HIS A 304 23.60 -0.67 -6.13
C HIS A 304 23.70 0.51 -7.12
N PRO A 305 24.83 1.23 -7.19
CA PRO A 305 25.03 2.29 -8.17
C PRO A 305 24.77 1.85 -9.62
N GLY A 306 23.96 2.62 -10.34
CA GLY A 306 23.54 2.32 -11.71
C GLY A 306 22.53 1.16 -11.84
N GLU A 307 22.16 0.51 -10.75
CA GLU A 307 21.18 -0.55 -10.75
C GLU A 307 19.76 -0.03 -11.03
N GLU A 308 18.99 -0.86 -11.73
CA GLU A 308 17.57 -0.69 -11.93
C GLU A 308 16.83 -1.94 -11.44
N ARG A 309 15.69 -1.72 -10.78
CA ARG A 309 14.76 -2.76 -10.33
C ARG A 309 13.38 -2.45 -10.89
N VAL A 310 12.67 -3.50 -11.32
CA VAL A 310 11.32 -3.42 -11.87
C VAL A 310 10.45 -4.48 -11.23
N TRP A 311 9.20 -4.12 -10.95
CA TRP A 311 8.20 -5.04 -10.44
C TRP A 311 6.81 -4.58 -10.87
N SER A 312 5.82 -5.44 -10.66
CA SER A 312 4.45 -5.19 -11.05
C SER A 312 3.44 -5.65 -10.00
N VAL A 313 2.32 -4.94 -9.95
CA VAL A 313 1.12 -5.33 -9.21
C VAL A 313 -0.06 -5.22 -10.15
N GLU A 314 -0.85 -6.27 -10.28
CA GLU A 314 -2.09 -6.25 -11.04
C GLU A 314 -3.28 -6.25 -10.09
N LEU A 315 -4.25 -5.37 -10.34
CA LEU A 315 -5.53 -5.36 -9.66
C LEU A 315 -6.61 -5.87 -10.59
N ARG A 316 -7.46 -6.77 -10.10
CA ARG A 316 -8.65 -7.22 -10.82
C ARG A 316 -9.89 -6.97 -9.97
N LEU A 317 -10.94 -6.45 -10.60
CA LEU A 317 -12.28 -6.52 -10.04
C LEU A 317 -13.04 -7.66 -10.70
N SER A 318 -13.58 -8.57 -9.91
CA SER A 318 -14.40 -9.69 -10.38
C SER A 318 -15.72 -9.74 -9.63
N GLU A 319 -16.73 -10.37 -10.22
CA GLU A 319 -17.97 -10.75 -9.55
C GLU A 319 -17.92 -12.27 -9.32
N GLN A 320 -18.56 -12.75 -8.25
CA GLN A 320 -18.62 -14.18 -7.93
C GLN A 320 -19.51 -14.95 -8.91
#